data_AF-A0A960LHV8-F1
#
_entry.id   AF-A0A960LHV8-F1
#
_cell.length_a   1.000
_cell.length_b   1.000
_cell.length_c   1.000
_cell.angle_alpha   90.00
_cell.angle_beta   90.00
_cell.angle_gamma   90.00
#
_symmetry.space_group_name_H-M   'P 1'
#
loop_
_entity.id
_entity.type
_entity.pdbx_description
1 polymer ?
#
loop_
_entity_poly.entity_id
_entity_poly.type
_entity_poly.pdbx_seq_one_letter_code
_entity_poly.pdbx_strand_id
1 'polypeptide(L)'
;MTGALIRKELRQHWWAMLLIGLLSVLGVGWIILLTVMQGQAGSQLFALRLHAWLLALSALVLGNRLVVAEYSSKTQIFLESLPLPRLRIVLVKYFLGFIIMFLCAGIGLGVAMLVGARTEVFTLRFVGILLARYFCYTAFVYSCFFGMGFLGRYRFAAYAIIVAGIALLVRSKDVALHELAPVYLVGGTFPFEREVYPTEALLITGGIALGFFLLAIILAATREGSVSSLLGERMSYRDKISLTALCFGLLVTFFVIDERKEKDPYQMAGGVSAEDTRLAEVTVAPVSKQARALAADLGKDLDEMAEYLGLTEMPPIFLIDRPDLDPDQFEHGYVADAEGVILRTPFTHEDWRYAQCVERISGDIIESATNSRAMKEDRFWVIDGFTLYWPHRGDPEAPLDKDHHLLLRALYGTDILGGLKNPDDLLQWFAHQRVVGHEITSGIGWSMLRVLEQQAGPEAAQSFMRSVLAEQAPKNALTSLRELKHPASQRFRDHTGLELSAFLDTWNAELDVWRKKLADEVAEIPRLSGDLVFEGEAGATSQARYRFEPPAAEFAETYQRPVLLFGDTAPFSVWLPEEIMKRQPLSKTELSEGWLVDTWGSGTGVAWTFAADSPQMYCRIISGWNHAHVP
;
A
#
# COMPACT_ATOMS: atom_id res chain seq x y z
N MET A 1 -23.36 -22.95 -39.20
CA MET A 1 -22.43 -21.96 -39.79
C MET A 1 -21.59 -21.21 -38.77
N THR A 2 -22.14 -20.66 -37.67
CA THR A 2 -21.33 -19.98 -36.62
C THR A 2 -20.17 -20.86 -36.09
N GLY A 3 -20.44 -22.13 -35.78
CA GLY A 3 -19.40 -23.05 -35.28
C GLY A 3 -18.26 -23.31 -36.28
N ALA A 4 -18.54 -23.30 -37.58
CA ALA A 4 -17.50 -23.43 -38.60
C ALA A 4 -16.60 -22.19 -38.66
N LEU A 5 -17.18 -20.99 -38.49
CA LEU A 5 -16.43 -19.73 -38.42
C LEU A 5 -15.55 -19.68 -37.16
N ILE A 6 -16.10 -20.06 -35.99
CA ILE A 6 -15.33 -20.17 -34.74
C ILE A 6 -14.16 -21.14 -34.91
N ARG A 7 -14.40 -22.33 -35.48
CA ARG A 7 -13.34 -23.33 -35.71
C ARG A 7 -12.26 -22.83 -36.67
N LYS A 8 -12.64 -22.07 -37.70
CA LYS A 8 -11.71 -21.43 -38.64
C LYS A 8 -10.83 -20.41 -37.90
N GLU A 9 -11.45 -19.46 -37.20
CA GLU A 9 -10.71 -18.41 -36.46
C GLU A 9 -9.78 -19.01 -35.41
N LEU A 10 -10.25 -20.03 -34.67
CA LEU A 10 -9.43 -20.76 -33.71
C LEU A 10 -8.24 -21.43 -34.39
N ARG A 11 -8.44 -22.17 -35.50
CA ARG A 11 -7.34 -22.80 -36.24
C ARG A 11 -6.37 -21.80 -36.86
N GLN A 12 -6.83 -20.63 -37.28
CA GLN A 12 -5.97 -19.61 -37.88
C GLN A 12 -5.11 -18.90 -36.83
N HIS A 13 -5.61 -18.75 -35.61
CA HIS A 13 -5.00 -17.91 -34.58
C HIS A 13 -4.55 -18.65 -33.31
N TRP A 14 -4.70 -19.98 -33.23
CA TRP A 14 -4.44 -20.76 -32.01
C TRP A 14 -3.06 -20.52 -31.41
N TRP A 15 -2.00 -20.39 -32.23
CA TRP A 15 -0.64 -20.11 -31.73
C TRP A 15 -0.56 -18.76 -31.02
N ALA A 16 -1.20 -17.72 -31.58
CA ALA A 16 -1.22 -16.40 -30.96
C ALA A 16 -2.02 -16.44 -29.65
N MET A 17 -3.15 -17.15 -29.64
CA MET A 17 -4.00 -17.31 -28.45
C MET A 17 -3.27 -18.07 -27.33
N LEU A 18 -2.57 -19.16 -27.68
CA LEU A 18 -1.77 -19.94 -26.76
C LEU A 18 -0.60 -19.11 -26.20
N LEU A 19 0.09 -18.35 -27.06
CA LEU A 19 1.18 -17.48 -26.61
C LEU A 19 0.68 -16.37 -25.67
N ILE A 20 -0.46 -15.74 -25.96
CA ILE A 20 -1.08 -14.75 -25.07
C ILE A 20 -1.44 -15.39 -23.73
N GLY A 21 -2.06 -16.57 -23.74
CA GLY A 21 -2.37 -17.31 -22.52
C GLY A 21 -1.12 -17.62 -21.70
N LEU A 22 -0.07 -18.14 -22.33
CA LEU A 22 1.20 -18.47 -21.68
C LEU A 22 1.87 -17.22 -21.11
N LEU A 23 1.95 -16.13 -21.88
CA LEU A 23 2.56 -14.86 -21.43
C LEU A 23 1.74 -14.20 -20.32
N SER A 24 0.41 -14.33 -20.33
CA SER A 24 -0.44 -13.86 -19.25
C SER A 24 -0.17 -14.65 -17.96
N VAL A 25 -0.10 -15.98 -18.02
CA VAL A 25 0.21 -16.82 -16.84
C VAL A 25 1.63 -16.58 -16.33
N LEU A 26 2.63 -16.59 -17.22
CA LEU A 26 4.02 -16.31 -16.85
C LEU A 26 4.20 -14.89 -16.35
N GLY A 27 3.50 -13.92 -16.95
CA GLY A 27 3.49 -12.53 -16.54
C GLY A 27 2.90 -12.34 -15.15
N VAL A 28 1.75 -12.94 -14.85
CA VAL A 28 1.17 -12.95 -13.50
C VAL A 28 2.13 -13.58 -12.51
N GLY A 29 2.65 -14.77 -12.81
CA GLY A 29 3.57 -15.49 -11.93
C GLY A 29 4.83 -14.68 -11.65
N TRP A 30 5.39 -14.03 -12.68
CA TRP A 30 6.55 -13.15 -12.57
C TRP A 30 6.25 -11.89 -11.75
N ILE A 31 5.09 -11.27 -11.96
CA ILE A 31 4.68 -10.08 -11.21
C ILE A 31 4.42 -10.42 -9.75
N ILE A 32 3.71 -11.52 -9.46
CA ILE A 32 3.51 -11.99 -8.08
C ILE A 32 4.87 -12.20 -7.43
N LEU A 33 5.78 -12.86 -8.12
CA LEU A 33 7.15 -13.06 -7.65
C LEU A 33 7.83 -11.72 -7.33
N LEU A 34 7.83 -10.75 -8.26
CA LEU A 34 8.41 -9.42 -8.04
C LEU A 34 7.74 -8.67 -6.88
N THR A 35 6.42 -8.77 -6.75
CA THR A 35 5.65 -8.11 -5.69
C THR A 35 6.01 -8.68 -4.32
N VAL A 36 6.14 -10.01 -4.23
CA VAL A 36 6.64 -10.69 -3.03
C VAL A 36 8.08 -10.28 -2.72
N MET A 37 8.94 -10.18 -3.76
CA MET A 37 10.34 -9.79 -3.62
C MET A 37 10.50 -8.38 -3.07
N GLN A 38 9.72 -7.44 -3.61
CA GLN A 38 9.84 -6.04 -3.26
C GLN A 38 9.30 -5.77 -1.86
N GLY A 39 8.37 -6.57 -1.33
CA GLY A 39 7.80 -6.35 0.01
C GLY A 39 6.99 -5.05 0.15
N GLN A 40 6.95 -4.23 -0.91
CA GLN A 40 6.32 -2.91 -0.96
C GLN A 40 4.80 -2.95 -1.14
N ALA A 41 4.20 -4.13 -1.29
CA ALA A 41 2.77 -4.26 -1.45
C ALA A 41 2.17 -4.91 -0.21
N GLY A 42 1.35 -4.17 0.54
CA GLY A 42 0.58 -4.68 1.68
C GLY A 42 -0.44 -5.79 1.32
N SER A 43 -0.50 -6.23 0.05
CA SER A 43 -1.37 -7.31 -0.42
C SER A 43 -0.74 -8.04 -1.61
N GLN A 44 -0.88 -9.37 -1.62
CA GLN A 44 -0.43 -10.22 -2.74
C GLN A 44 -1.25 -9.98 -4.02
N LEU A 45 -2.46 -9.44 -3.88
CA LEU A 45 -3.34 -9.11 -5.00
C LEU A 45 -2.87 -7.87 -5.77
N PHE A 46 -1.90 -7.10 -5.25
CA PHE A 46 -1.30 -5.98 -5.98
C PHE A 46 -0.72 -6.40 -7.34
N ALA A 47 -0.28 -7.65 -7.46
CA ALA A 47 0.16 -8.21 -8.72
C ALA A 47 -0.90 -8.15 -9.83
N LEU A 48 -2.19 -8.20 -9.49
CA LEU A 48 -3.28 -8.12 -10.47
C LEU A 48 -3.39 -6.75 -11.12
N ARG A 49 -3.01 -5.68 -10.41
CA ARG A 49 -2.94 -4.32 -10.97
C ARG A 49 -1.91 -4.26 -12.09
N LEU A 50 -0.71 -4.78 -11.84
CA LEU A 50 0.34 -4.86 -12.87
C LEU A 50 -0.07 -5.81 -14.00
N HIS A 51 -0.73 -6.93 -13.69
CA HIS A 51 -1.27 -7.82 -14.70
C HIS A 51 -2.35 -7.17 -15.56
N ALA A 52 -3.17 -6.25 -15.03
CA ALA A 52 -4.14 -5.49 -15.81
C ALA A 52 -3.48 -4.74 -16.98
N TRP A 53 -2.28 -4.19 -16.77
CA TRP A 53 -1.50 -3.56 -17.84
C TRP A 53 -1.00 -4.57 -18.89
N LEU A 54 -0.61 -5.78 -18.46
CA LEU A 54 -0.30 -6.88 -19.39
C LEU A 54 -1.52 -7.33 -20.20
N LEU A 55 -2.72 -7.30 -19.62
CA LEU A 55 -3.97 -7.56 -20.34
C LEU A 55 -4.23 -6.50 -21.41
N ALA A 56 -3.88 -5.23 -21.18
CA ALA A 56 -3.97 -4.19 -22.21
C ALA A 56 -3.04 -4.50 -23.41
N LEU A 57 -1.80 -4.93 -23.16
CA LEU A 57 -0.88 -5.37 -24.22
C LEU A 57 -1.41 -6.61 -24.96
N SER A 58 -1.96 -7.58 -24.21
CA SER A 58 -2.56 -8.78 -24.76
C SER A 58 -3.76 -8.45 -25.66
N ALA A 59 -4.61 -7.52 -25.23
CA ALA A 59 -5.73 -7.00 -26.00
C ALA A 59 -5.29 -6.32 -27.30
N LEU A 60 -4.22 -5.52 -27.25
CA LEU A 60 -3.61 -4.90 -28.44
C LEU A 60 -3.15 -5.95 -29.46
N VAL A 61 -2.41 -6.97 -29.02
CA VAL A 61 -1.94 -8.05 -29.88
C VAL A 61 -3.12 -8.82 -30.48
N LEU A 62 -4.12 -9.14 -29.66
CA LEU A 62 -5.30 -9.89 -30.08
C LEU A 62 -6.16 -9.11 -31.07
N GLY A 63 -6.42 -7.83 -30.80
CA GLY A 63 -7.13 -6.93 -31.72
C GLY A 63 -6.41 -6.78 -33.06
N ASN A 64 -5.07 -6.65 -33.05
CA ASN A 64 -4.27 -6.60 -34.26
C ASN A 64 -4.35 -7.90 -35.08
N ARG A 65 -4.36 -9.07 -34.41
CA ARG A 65 -4.44 -10.38 -35.08
C ARG A 65 -5.84 -10.69 -35.61
N LEU A 66 -6.88 -10.40 -34.84
CA LEU A 66 -8.26 -10.69 -35.22
C LEU A 66 -8.79 -9.71 -36.27
N VAL A 67 -8.44 -8.42 -36.18
CA VAL A 67 -8.99 -7.39 -37.06
C VAL A 67 -7.97 -7.02 -38.13
N VAL A 68 -6.83 -6.46 -37.73
CA VAL A 68 -5.96 -5.74 -38.67
C VAL A 68 -5.24 -6.67 -39.65
N ALA A 69 -4.83 -7.86 -39.21
CA ALA A 69 -4.19 -8.85 -40.08
C ALA A 69 -5.11 -9.27 -41.24
N GLU A 70 -6.42 -9.30 -41.02
CA GLU A 70 -7.42 -9.65 -42.03
C GLU A 70 -7.56 -8.54 -43.09
N TYR A 71 -7.73 -7.28 -42.66
CA TYR A 71 -7.85 -6.14 -43.57
C TYR A 71 -6.55 -5.85 -44.35
N SER A 72 -5.39 -6.03 -43.71
CA SER A 72 -4.09 -5.78 -44.37
C SER A 72 -3.67 -6.88 -45.36
N SER A 73 -4.10 -8.12 -45.16
CA SER A 73 -3.76 -9.26 -46.04
C SER A 73 -4.67 -9.40 -47.25
N LYS A 74 -5.66 -8.52 -47.43
CA LYS A 74 -6.70 -8.59 -48.47
C LYS A 74 -7.50 -9.91 -48.48
N THR A 75 -7.43 -10.70 -47.40
CA THR A 75 -8.25 -11.91 -47.22
C THR A 75 -9.74 -11.58 -47.09
N GLN A 76 -10.09 -10.29 -46.93
CA GLN A 76 -11.43 -9.74 -47.04
C GLN A 76 -12.15 -10.16 -48.34
N ILE A 77 -11.47 -10.20 -49.49
CA ILE A 77 -12.11 -10.53 -50.79
C ILE A 77 -12.70 -11.95 -50.76
N PHE A 78 -12.04 -12.87 -50.05
CA PHE A 78 -12.55 -14.22 -49.84
C PHE A 78 -13.80 -14.22 -48.94
N LEU A 79 -13.84 -13.37 -47.92
CA LEU A 79 -15.00 -13.26 -47.02
C LEU A 79 -16.18 -12.54 -47.66
N GLU A 80 -15.93 -11.62 -48.58
CA GLU A 80 -16.94 -10.98 -49.42
C GLU A 80 -17.63 -11.97 -50.35
N SER A 81 -16.92 -13.02 -50.77
CA SER A 81 -17.49 -14.09 -51.59
C SER A 81 -18.39 -15.06 -50.81
N LEU A 82 -18.36 -15.02 -49.48
CA LEU A 82 -19.21 -15.88 -48.66
C LEU A 82 -20.57 -15.22 -48.41
N PRO A 83 -21.69 -15.97 -48.47
CA PRO A 83 -23.03 -15.46 -48.20
C PRO A 83 -23.27 -15.30 -46.68
N LEU A 84 -22.42 -14.53 -46.01
CA LEU A 84 -22.47 -14.29 -44.57
C LEU A 84 -22.56 -12.79 -44.27
N PRO A 85 -23.50 -12.35 -43.41
CA PRO A 85 -23.55 -10.95 -42.96
C PRO A 85 -22.25 -10.54 -42.25
N ARG A 86 -21.68 -9.38 -42.62
CA ARG A 86 -20.44 -8.86 -42.01
C ARG A 86 -20.54 -8.70 -40.50
N LEU A 87 -21.71 -8.26 -40.03
CA LEU A 87 -22.01 -8.15 -38.60
C LEU A 87 -21.75 -9.47 -37.87
N ARG A 88 -22.14 -10.60 -38.47
CA ARG A 88 -21.92 -11.93 -37.87
C ARG A 88 -20.45 -12.26 -37.75
N ILE A 89 -19.63 -11.91 -38.74
CA ILE A 89 -18.18 -12.14 -38.72
C ILE A 89 -17.53 -11.33 -37.59
N VAL A 90 -17.89 -10.05 -37.48
CA VAL A 90 -17.38 -9.16 -36.43
C VAL A 90 -17.82 -9.61 -35.04
N LEU A 91 -19.08 -9.99 -34.86
CA LEU A 91 -19.57 -10.51 -33.58
C LEU A 91 -18.82 -11.78 -33.17
N VAL A 92 -18.60 -12.73 -34.09
CA VAL A 92 -17.84 -13.95 -33.77
C VAL A 92 -16.41 -13.62 -33.36
N LYS A 93 -15.74 -12.70 -34.07
CA LYS A 93 -14.37 -12.27 -33.71
C LYS A 93 -14.32 -11.56 -32.36
N TYR A 94 -15.25 -10.65 -32.11
CA TYR A 94 -15.34 -9.92 -30.87
C TYR A 94 -15.56 -10.87 -29.69
N PHE A 95 -16.57 -11.74 -29.74
CA PHE A 95 -16.84 -12.68 -28.65
C PHE A 95 -15.72 -13.71 -28.47
N LEU A 96 -15.07 -14.16 -29.54
CA LEU A 96 -13.93 -15.06 -29.44
C LEU A 96 -12.77 -14.40 -28.67
N GLY A 97 -12.39 -13.18 -29.04
CA GLY A 97 -11.31 -12.49 -28.33
C GLY A 97 -11.72 -12.08 -26.91
N PHE A 98 -12.98 -11.68 -26.70
CA PHE A 98 -13.52 -11.36 -25.39
C PHE A 98 -13.44 -12.54 -24.42
N ILE A 99 -13.85 -13.74 -24.86
CA ILE A 99 -13.74 -14.98 -24.06
C ILE A 99 -12.28 -15.26 -23.70
N ILE A 100 -11.35 -15.11 -24.65
CA ILE A 100 -9.92 -15.36 -24.41
C ILE A 100 -9.36 -14.37 -23.37
N MET A 101 -9.67 -13.09 -23.51
CA MET A 101 -9.26 -12.06 -22.54
C MET A 101 -9.84 -12.33 -21.16
N PHE A 102 -11.09 -12.75 -21.08
CA PHE A 102 -11.74 -13.12 -19.82
C PHE A 102 -11.12 -14.37 -19.19
N LEU A 103 -10.74 -15.37 -20.00
CA LEU A 103 -10.01 -16.53 -19.49
C LEU A 103 -8.63 -16.14 -18.94
N CYS A 104 -7.87 -15.29 -19.65
CA CYS A 104 -6.59 -14.79 -19.15
C CYS A 104 -6.75 -14.00 -17.83
N ALA A 105 -7.74 -13.11 -17.76
CA ALA A 105 -8.06 -12.37 -16.55
C ALA A 105 -8.47 -13.32 -15.40
N GLY A 106 -9.36 -14.28 -15.67
CA GLY A 106 -9.82 -15.26 -14.69
C GLY A 106 -8.70 -16.16 -14.15
N ILE A 107 -7.78 -16.63 -15.02
CA ILE A 107 -6.61 -17.40 -14.59
C ILE A 107 -5.69 -16.53 -13.74
N GLY A 108 -5.40 -15.30 -14.16
CA GLY A 108 -4.56 -14.39 -13.39
C GLY A 108 -5.12 -14.11 -11.99
N LEU A 109 -6.42 -13.82 -11.92
CA LEU A 109 -7.15 -13.65 -10.67
C LEU A 109 -7.11 -14.92 -9.80
N GLY A 110 -7.39 -16.09 -10.38
CA GLY A 110 -7.38 -17.36 -9.66
C GLY A 110 -6.01 -17.69 -9.07
N VAL A 111 -4.92 -17.44 -9.80
CA VAL A 111 -3.56 -17.62 -9.30
C VAL A 111 -3.25 -16.65 -8.16
N ALA A 112 -3.59 -15.36 -8.33
CA ALA A 112 -3.37 -14.37 -7.28
C ALA A 112 -4.17 -14.67 -6.01
N MET A 113 -5.43 -15.11 -6.14
CA MET A 113 -6.25 -15.54 -5.01
C MET A 113 -5.68 -16.79 -4.33
N LEU A 114 -5.21 -17.78 -5.10
CA LEU A 114 -4.60 -18.99 -4.53
C LEU A 114 -3.34 -18.68 -3.71
N VAL A 115 -2.52 -17.74 -4.18
CA VAL A 115 -1.33 -17.27 -3.46
C VAL A 115 -1.72 -16.44 -2.24
N GLY A 116 -2.66 -15.50 -2.39
CA GLY A 116 -3.15 -14.64 -1.33
C GLY A 116 -3.96 -15.35 -0.26
N ALA A 117 -4.50 -16.56 -0.53
CA ALA A 117 -5.33 -17.31 0.44
C ALA A 117 -4.60 -17.72 1.72
N ARG A 118 -3.27 -17.59 1.73
CA ARG A 118 -2.45 -17.83 2.93
C ARG A 118 -2.32 -16.61 3.83
N THR A 119 -2.57 -15.42 3.29
CA THR A 119 -2.31 -14.14 3.97
C THR A 119 -3.54 -13.26 4.05
N GLU A 120 -4.59 -13.54 3.28
CA GLU A 120 -5.78 -12.71 3.17
C GLU A 120 -7.07 -13.50 3.35
N VAL A 121 -8.04 -12.88 4.02
CA VAL A 121 -9.38 -13.43 4.20
C VAL A 121 -10.26 -13.04 3.00
N PHE A 122 -10.76 -14.03 2.27
CA PHE A 122 -11.66 -13.81 1.12
C PHE A 122 -13.13 -13.94 1.52
N THR A 123 -13.83 -12.81 1.65
CA THR A 123 -15.30 -12.81 1.75
C THR A 123 -15.94 -12.89 0.36
N LEU A 124 -17.16 -13.42 0.25
CA LEU A 124 -17.88 -13.51 -1.04
C LEU A 124 -18.08 -12.12 -1.68
N ARG A 125 -18.36 -11.11 -0.85
CA ARG A 125 -18.51 -9.71 -1.27
C ARG A 125 -17.22 -9.19 -1.88
N PHE A 126 -16.09 -9.39 -1.20
CA PHE A 126 -14.79 -8.96 -1.68
C PHE A 126 -14.44 -9.59 -3.03
N VAL A 127 -14.63 -10.90 -3.16
CA VAL A 127 -14.39 -11.60 -4.43
C VAL A 127 -15.29 -11.05 -5.54
N GLY A 128 -16.55 -10.74 -5.22
CA GLY A 128 -17.48 -10.10 -6.16
C GLY A 128 -17.01 -8.73 -6.66
N ILE A 129 -16.47 -7.89 -5.76
CA ILE A 129 -15.92 -6.57 -6.10
C ILE A 129 -14.69 -6.73 -7.02
N LEU A 130 -13.74 -7.60 -6.64
CA LEU A 130 -12.55 -7.89 -7.45
C LEU A 130 -12.94 -8.34 -8.86
N LEU A 131 -13.84 -9.32 -8.96
CA LEU A 131 -14.33 -9.84 -10.24
C LEU A 131 -14.90 -8.72 -11.10
N ALA A 132 -15.85 -7.94 -10.55
CA ALA A 132 -16.52 -6.89 -11.31
C ALA A 132 -15.54 -5.85 -11.86
N ARG A 133 -14.65 -5.33 -11.01
CA ARG A 133 -13.63 -4.34 -11.40
C ARG A 133 -12.70 -4.89 -12.46
N TYR A 134 -12.17 -6.10 -12.23
CA TYR A 134 -11.15 -6.69 -13.09
C TYR A 134 -11.67 -7.06 -14.47
N PHE A 135 -12.84 -7.69 -14.52
CA PHE A 135 -13.49 -8.08 -15.77
C PHE A 135 -14.04 -6.87 -16.53
N CYS A 136 -14.57 -5.86 -15.85
CA CYS A 136 -15.00 -4.61 -16.49
C CYS A 136 -13.82 -3.87 -17.14
N TYR A 137 -12.68 -3.75 -16.43
CA TYR A 137 -11.46 -3.19 -17.02
C TYR A 137 -10.98 -4.01 -18.22
N THR A 138 -10.97 -5.34 -18.11
CA THR A 138 -10.58 -6.25 -19.19
C THR A 138 -11.47 -6.08 -20.43
N ALA A 139 -12.78 -5.96 -20.23
CA ALA A 139 -13.75 -5.69 -21.29
C ALA A 139 -13.50 -4.33 -21.97
N PHE A 140 -13.18 -3.30 -21.18
CA PHE A 140 -12.82 -1.98 -21.68
C PHE A 140 -11.57 -2.01 -22.57
N VAL A 141 -10.45 -2.53 -22.07
CA VAL A 141 -9.20 -2.53 -22.85
C VAL A 141 -9.33 -3.37 -24.13
N TYR A 142 -10.00 -4.52 -24.05
CA TYR A 142 -10.26 -5.35 -25.23
C TYR A 142 -11.14 -4.62 -26.25
N SER A 143 -12.25 -4.03 -25.83
CA SER A 143 -13.17 -3.33 -26.73
C SER A 143 -12.50 -2.12 -27.38
N CYS A 144 -11.69 -1.37 -26.63
CA CYS A 144 -10.88 -0.28 -27.14
C CYS A 144 -9.94 -0.74 -28.27
N PHE A 145 -9.07 -1.72 -28.01
CA PHE A 145 -8.12 -2.17 -29.02
C PHE A 145 -8.77 -2.90 -30.20
N PHE A 146 -9.87 -3.61 -29.97
CA PHE A 146 -10.66 -4.22 -31.04
C PHE A 146 -11.26 -3.16 -31.97
N GLY A 147 -11.91 -2.13 -31.40
CA GLY A 147 -12.48 -1.02 -32.17
C GLY A 147 -11.42 -0.22 -32.93
N MET A 148 -10.29 0.07 -32.28
CA MET A 148 -9.16 0.77 -32.89
C MET A 148 -8.54 -0.03 -34.06
N GLY A 149 -8.68 -1.35 -34.06
CA GLY A 149 -8.29 -2.21 -35.18
C GLY A 149 -8.98 -1.85 -36.50
N PHE A 150 -10.20 -1.31 -36.46
CA PHE A 150 -10.96 -0.92 -37.65
C PHE A 150 -10.53 0.43 -38.24
N LEU A 151 -9.68 1.20 -37.54
CA LEU A 151 -9.11 2.45 -38.05
C LEU A 151 -7.95 2.23 -39.04
N GLY A 152 -7.55 0.98 -39.26
CA GLY A 152 -6.52 0.61 -40.23
C GLY A 152 -5.20 1.35 -40.01
N ARG A 153 -4.75 2.12 -40.99
CA ARG A 153 -3.48 2.87 -40.93
C ARG A 153 -3.46 4.02 -39.92
N TYR A 154 -4.61 4.61 -39.60
CA TYR A 154 -4.69 5.75 -38.68
C TYR A 154 -4.67 5.35 -37.20
N ARG A 155 -4.70 4.05 -36.88
CA ARG A 155 -4.63 3.56 -35.50
C ARG A 155 -3.41 4.09 -34.74
N PHE A 156 -2.27 4.26 -35.41
CA PHE A 156 -1.05 4.77 -34.78
C PHE A 156 -1.16 6.25 -34.42
N ALA A 157 -1.80 7.06 -35.28
CA ALA A 157 -2.09 8.45 -34.97
C ALA A 157 -3.05 8.54 -33.77
N ALA A 158 -4.08 7.70 -33.77
CA ALA A 158 -5.05 7.67 -32.68
C ALA A 158 -4.41 7.21 -31.36
N TYR A 159 -3.52 6.20 -31.37
CA TYR A 159 -2.72 5.84 -30.18
C TYR A 159 -1.81 6.98 -29.72
N ALA A 160 -1.13 7.66 -30.65
CA ALA A 160 -0.26 8.78 -30.32
C ALA A 160 -1.03 9.94 -29.68
N ILE A 161 -2.23 10.25 -30.21
CA ILE A 161 -3.13 11.26 -29.63
C ILE A 161 -3.61 10.85 -28.23
N ILE A 162 -3.98 9.58 -28.02
CA ILE A 162 -4.39 9.08 -26.69
C ILE A 162 -3.23 9.20 -25.70
N VAL A 163 -2.02 8.76 -26.07
CA VAL A 163 -0.83 8.84 -25.22
C VAL A 163 -0.47 10.29 -24.90
N ALA A 164 -0.50 11.18 -25.90
CA ALA A 164 -0.25 12.60 -25.71
C ALA A 164 -1.30 13.26 -24.82
N GLY A 165 -2.57 12.92 -25.02
CA GLY A 165 -3.68 13.39 -24.18
C GLY A 165 -3.52 12.96 -22.72
N ILE A 166 -3.19 11.69 -22.48
CA ILE A 166 -2.90 11.18 -21.14
C ILE A 166 -1.70 11.92 -20.55
N ALA A 167 -0.60 12.08 -21.29
CA ALA A 167 0.60 12.78 -20.81
C ALA A 167 0.32 14.25 -20.45
N LEU A 168 -0.49 14.96 -21.25
CA LEU A 168 -0.93 16.33 -20.95
C LEU A 168 -1.80 16.37 -19.69
N LEU A 169 -2.70 15.39 -19.51
CA LEU A 169 -3.50 15.27 -18.29
C LEU A 169 -2.63 15.00 -17.05
N VAL A 170 -1.65 14.07 -17.12
CA VAL A 170 -0.69 13.80 -16.03
C VAL A 170 -0.04 15.12 -15.58
N ARG A 171 0.36 15.95 -16.53
CA ARG A 171 1.12 17.17 -16.24
C ARG A 171 0.27 18.31 -15.71
N SER A 172 -1.03 18.34 -16.03
CA SER A 172 -1.91 19.44 -15.65
C SER A 172 -2.03 19.65 -14.12
N LYS A 173 -1.57 18.71 -13.28
CA LYS A 173 -1.71 18.67 -11.81
C LYS A 173 -3.16 18.71 -11.28
N ASP A 174 -4.09 19.25 -12.05
CA ASP A 174 -5.51 19.38 -11.71
C ASP A 174 -6.30 18.08 -11.89
N VAL A 175 -5.77 17.11 -12.67
CA VAL A 175 -6.46 15.84 -12.93
C VAL A 175 -5.73 14.69 -12.27
N ALA A 176 -6.32 14.19 -11.19
CA ALA A 176 -5.92 12.95 -10.55
C ALA A 176 -6.23 11.76 -11.48
N LEU A 177 -5.28 11.35 -12.30
CA LEU A 177 -5.45 10.23 -13.25
C LEU A 177 -5.92 8.92 -12.62
N HIS A 178 -5.60 8.73 -11.34
CA HIS A 178 -6.00 7.55 -10.58
C HIS A 178 -7.51 7.53 -10.26
N GLU A 179 -8.20 8.68 -10.39
CA GLU A 179 -9.65 8.83 -10.22
C GLU A 179 -10.42 8.60 -11.53
N LEU A 180 -9.75 8.62 -12.68
CA LEU A 180 -10.42 8.31 -13.95
C LEU A 180 -10.99 6.90 -13.91
N ALA A 181 -12.29 6.75 -14.16
CA ALA A 181 -13.03 5.50 -13.93
C ALA A 181 -12.32 4.22 -14.41
N PRO A 182 -11.79 4.09 -15.65
CA PRO A 182 -11.10 2.86 -16.06
C PRO A 182 -9.80 2.61 -15.28
N VAL A 183 -9.06 3.67 -14.96
CA VAL A 183 -7.81 3.57 -14.18
C VAL A 183 -8.12 3.28 -12.72
N TYR A 184 -9.16 3.91 -12.17
CA TYR A 184 -9.66 3.67 -10.81
C TYR A 184 -10.03 2.20 -10.60
N LEU A 185 -10.67 1.55 -11.57
CA LEU A 185 -11.04 0.13 -11.45
C LEU A 185 -9.84 -0.79 -11.18
N VAL A 186 -8.66 -0.47 -11.71
CA VAL A 186 -7.40 -1.22 -11.48
C VAL A 186 -6.35 -0.35 -10.77
N GLY A 187 -6.80 0.66 -10.03
CA GLY A 187 -5.95 1.65 -9.38
C GLY A 187 -5.22 1.08 -8.17
N GLY A 188 -4.58 1.94 -7.38
CA GLY A 188 -4.00 1.55 -6.09
C GLY A 188 -5.02 0.85 -5.18
N THR A 189 -6.30 1.11 -5.45
CA THR A 189 -7.43 0.67 -4.67
C THR A 189 -7.97 -0.72 -4.98
N PHE A 190 -7.51 -1.32 -6.06
CA PHE A 190 -8.04 -2.58 -6.57
C PHE A 190 -7.83 -3.79 -5.65
N PRO A 191 -6.63 -4.04 -5.08
CA PRO A 191 -6.37 -5.31 -4.40
C PRO A 191 -6.91 -5.38 -2.97
N PHE A 192 -7.36 -4.27 -2.38
CA PHE A 192 -7.77 -4.27 -0.97
C PHE A 192 -9.22 -3.85 -0.70
N GLU A 193 -9.93 -3.27 -1.66
CA GLU A 193 -11.31 -2.80 -1.44
C GLU A 193 -12.25 -3.97 -1.14
N ARG A 194 -12.75 -4.06 0.09
CA ARG A 194 -13.58 -5.19 0.56
C ARG A 194 -15.08 -4.89 0.59
N GLU A 195 -15.47 -3.62 0.70
CA GLU A 195 -16.83 -3.24 1.07
C GLU A 195 -17.53 -2.38 0.00
N VAL A 196 -16.85 -1.37 -0.54
CA VAL A 196 -17.47 -0.40 -1.44
C VAL A 196 -17.52 -0.96 -2.86
N TYR A 197 -18.73 -1.05 -3.40
CA TYR A 197 -18.93 -1.46 -4.79
C TYR A 197 -18.80 -0.23 -5.71
N PRO A 198 -17.84 -0.17 -6.65
CA PRO A 198 -17.55 1.04 -7.41
C PRO A 198 -18.50 1.19 -8.60
N THR A 199 -19.79 1.36 -8.32
CA THR A 199 -20.88 1.35 -9.30
C THR A 199 -20.70 2.40 -10.40
N GLU A 200 -20.38 3.64 -10.03
CA GLU A 200 -20.15 4.72 -10.99
C GLU A 200 -18.99 4.41 -11.94
N ALA A 201 -17.83 4.02 -11.40
CA ALA A 201 -16.66 3.68 -12.21
C ALA A 201 -16.92 2.47 -13.13
N LEU A 202 -17.68 1.47 -12.65
CA LEU A 202 -18.11 0.33 -13.47
C LEU A 202 -19.04 0.75 -14.60
N LEU A 203 -20.01 1.63 -14.33
CA LEU A 203 -20.96 2.13 -15.34
C LEU A 203 -20.26 2.98 -16.40
N ILE A 204 -19.39 3.90 -15.99
CA ILE A 204 -18.62 4.75 -16.92
C ILE A 204 -17.69 3.88 -17.77
N THR A 205 -16.93 2.98 -17.14
CA THR A 205 -15.99 2.11 -17.87
C THR A 205 -16.72 1.14 -18.80
N GLY A 206 -17.80 0.54 -18.33
CA GLY A 206 -18.68 -0.31 -19.13
C GLY A 206 -19.32 0.44 -20.30
N GLY A 207 -19.74 1.69 -20.08
CA GLY A 207 -20.28 2.58 -21.11
C GLY A 207 -19.24 2.91 -22.19
N ILE A 208 -18.00 3.20 -21.81
CA ILE A 208 -16.89 3.42 -22.75
C ILE A 208 -16.58 2.14 -23.54
N ALA A 209 -16.54 0.98 -22.85
CA ALA A 209 -16.32 -0.32 -23.49
C ALA A 209 -17.41 -0.61 -24.54
N LEU A 210 -18.68 -0.38 -24.18
CA LEU A 210 -19.83 -0.50 -25.09
C LEU A 210 -19.72 0.48 -26.27
N GLY A 211 -19.30 1.73 -26.02
CA GLY A 211 -19.07 2.73 -27.05
C GLY A 211 -18.05 2.28 -28.10
N PHE A 212 -16.90 1.73 -27.68
CA PHE A 212 -15.91 1.19 -28.61
C PHE A 212 -16.41 -0.06 -29.37
N PHE A 213 -17.19 -0.92 -28.71
CA PHE A 213 -17.81 -2.07 -29.37
C PHE A 213 -18.83 -1.63 -30.44
N LEU A 214 -19.69 -0.66 -30.13
CA LEU A 214 -20.63 -0.08 -31.08
C LEU A 214 -19.91 0.64 -32.23
N LEU A 215 -18.83 1.36 -31.95
CA LEU A 215 -17.98 1.97 -32.98
C LEU A 215 -17.42 0.91 -33.94
N ALA A 216 -16.93 -0.23 -33.42
CA ALA A 216 -16.45 -1.34 -34.23
C ALA A 216 -17.57 -1.91 -35.13
N ILE A 217 -18.78 -2.07 -34.59
CA ILE A 217 -19.95 -2.52 -35.35
C ILE A 217 -20.30 -1.51 -36.46
N ILE A 218 -20.37 -0.22 -36.14
CA ILE A 218 -20.72 0.84 -37.10
C ILE A 218 -19.70 0.88 -38.23
N LEU A 219 -18.40 0.88 -37.92
CA LEU A 219 -17.33 0.90 -38.93
C LEU A 219 -17.38 -0.34 -39.83
N ALA A 220 -17.66 -1.52 -39.26
CA ALA A 220 -17.79 -2.75 -40.02
C ALA A 220 -19.06 -2.85 -40.87
N ALA A 221 -20.16 -2.25 -40.41
CA ALA A 221 -21.45 -2.29 -41.10
C ALA A 221 -21.58 -1.21 -42.18
N THR A 222 -20.93 -0.05 -42.01
CA THR A 222 -21.06 1.10 -42.90
C THR A 222 -20.54 0.77 -44.30
N ARG A 223 -21.40 0.94 -45.32
CA ARG A 223 -21.13 0.61 -46.72
C ARG A 223 -20.48 -0.77 -46.88
N GLU A 224 -21.01 -1.75 -46.15
CA GLU A 224 -20.47 -3.11 -46.09
C GLU A 224 -18.96 -3.08 -45.83
N GLY A 225 -18.48 -2.43 -44.76
CA GLY A 225 -17.06 -2.43 -44.38
C GLY A 225 -16.06 -1.84 -45.40
N SER A 226 -16.52 -1.19 -46.47
CA SER A 226 -15.64 -0.53 -47.44
C SER A 226 -14.81 0.58 -46.81
N VAL A 227 -15.37 1.27 -45.80
CA VAL A 227 -14.64 2.29 -45.03
C VAL A 227 -13.44 1.68 -44.31
N SER A 228 -13.63 0.60 -43.55
CA SER A 228 -12.53 -0.10 -42.88
C SER A 228 -11.50 -0.68 -43.86
N SER A 229 -11.96 -1.12 -45.05
CA SER A 229 -11.07 -1.58 -46.12
C SER A 229 -10.17 -0.47 -46.66
N LEU A 230 -10.74 0.70 -46.95
CA LEU A 230 -10.00 1.89 -47.39
C LEU A 230 -9.01 2.39 -46.34
N LEU A 231 -9.39 2.32 -45.06
CA LEU A 231 -8.50 2.65 -43.95
C LEU A 231 -7.37 1.61 -43.79
N GLY A 232 -7.59 0.36 -44.18
CA GLY A 232 -6.62 -0.73 -44.13
C GLY A 232 -5.58 -0.73 -45.26
N GLU A 233 -5.70 0.15 -46.25
CA GLU A 233 -4.75 0.26 -47.35
C GLU A 233 -3.33 0.68 -46.89
N ARG A 234 -2.34 0.37 -47.72
CA ARG A 234 -0.94 0.76 -47.45
C ARG A 234 -0.84 2.28 -47.40
N MET A 235 -0.20 2.79 -46.34
CA MET A 235 0.09 4.22 -46.23
C MET A 235 0.89 4.74 -47.41
N SER A 236 0.42 5.87 -47.96
CA SER A 236 1.20 6.67 -48.90
C SER A 236 2.48 7.19 -48.23
N TYR A 237 3.49 7.52 -49.03
CA TYR A 237 4.70 8.17 -48.53
C TYR A 237 4.38 9.50 -47.82
N ARG A 238 3.36 10.24 -48.30
CA ARG A 238 2.86 11.47 -47.66
C ARG A 238 2.25 11.21 -46.28
N ASP A 239 1.48 10.14 -46.14
CA ASP A 239 0.89 9.75 -44.85
C ASP A 239 1.99 9.35 -43.86
N LYS A 240 3.04 8.66 -44.33
CA LYS A 240 4.21 8.28 -43.51
C LYS A 240 4.90 9.51 -42.96
N ILE A 241 5.19 10.48 -43.82
CA ILE A 241 5.82 11.74 -43.38
C ILE A 241 4.93 12.47 -42.36
N SER A 242 3.62 12.57 -42.61
CA SER A 242 2.69 13.26 -41.71
C SER A 242 2.60 12.58 -40.34
N LEU A 243 2.51 11.24 -40.33
CA LEU A 243 2.49 10.46 -39.09
C LEU A 243 3.83 10.56 -38.34
N THR A 244 4.95 10.46 -39.05
CA THR A 244 6.28 10.62 -38.45
C THR A 244 6.46 12.01 -37.88
N ALA A 245 6.03 13.06 -38.58
CA ALA A 245 6.10 14.44 -38.10
C ALA A 245 5.22 14.64 -36.86
N LEU A 246 4.01 14.07 -36.83
CA LEU A 246 3.14 14.08 -35.65
C LEU A 246 3.78 13.35 -34.47
N CYS A 247 4.26 12.13 -34.66
CA CYS A 247 4.92 11.35 -33.62
C CYS A 247 6.18 12.05 -33.10
N PHE A 248 7.00 12.63 -33.99
CA PHE A 248 8.19 13.38 -33.63
C PHE A 248 7.84 14.67 -32.87
N GLY A 249 6.83 15.42 -33.31
CA GLY A 249 6.34 16.60 -32.60
C GLY A 249 5.84 16.27 -31.19
N LEU A 250 5.10 15.17 -31.03
CA LEU A 250 4.65 14.69 -29.72
C LEU A 250 5.82 14.22 -28.83
N LEU A 251 6.80 13.53 -29.41
CA LEU A 251 7.97 13.02 -28.70
C LEU A 251 8.90 14.17 -28.27
N VAL A 252 9.18 15.14 -29.14
CA VAL A 252 9.92 16.37 -28.79
C VAL A 252 9.18 17.15 -27.71
N THR A 253 7.85 17.27 -27.82
CA THR A 253 7.04 17.90 -26.77
C THR A 253 7.22 17.15 -25.46
N PHE A 254 7.22 15.82 -25.44
CA PHE A 254 7.46 15.02 -24.24
C PHE A 254 8.85 15.25 -23.65
N PHE A 255 9.92 15.22 -24.45
CA PHE A 255 11.30 15.37 -23.97
C PHE A 255 11.66 16.80 -23.53
N VAL A 256 11.21 17.83 -24.26
CA VAL A 256 11.40 19.24 -23.86
C VAL A 256 10.68 19.54 -22.54
N ILE A 257 9.67 18.75 -22.21
CA ILE A 257 8.90 18.86 -20.99
C ILE A 257 9.54 18.10 -19.82
N ASP A 258 10.32 17.05 -20.09
CA ASP A 258 10.87 16.10 -19.11
C ASP A 258 12.36 16.30 -18.82
N GLU A 259 12.87 17.54 -18.91
CA GLU A 259 14.17 17.89 -18.30
C GLU A 259 14.07 17.80 -16.76
N ARG A 260 14.11 16.56 -16.25
CA ARG A 260 14.41 16.29 -14.85
C ARG A 260 15.91 16.53 -14.67
N LYS A 261 16.27 17.68 -14.13
CA LYS A 261 17.62 17.89 -13.59
C LYS A 261 17.85 16.84 -12.51
N GLU A 262 18.94 16.08 -12.61
CA GLU A 262 19.53 15.39 -11.46
C GLU A 262 19.67 16.45 -10.35
N LYS A 263 19.05 16.19 -9.21
CA LYS A 263 19.08 17.10 -8.07
C LYS A 263 20.36 16.82 -7.30
N ASP A 264 21.03 17.88 -6.89
CA ASP A 264 22.09 17.76 -5.90
C ASP A 264 21.48 17.23 -4.58
N PRO A 265 22.22 16.43 -3.80
CA PRO A 265 21.75 15.91 -2.53
C PRO A 265 21.20 17.03 -1.65
N TYR A 266 20.04 16.80 -1.01
CA TYR A 266 19.40 17.79 -0.17
C TYR A 266 20.32 18.26 0.98
N GLN A 267 20.69 19.54 0.97
CA GLN A 267 21.42 20.18 2.06
C GLN A 267 20.49 21.04 2.90
N MET A 268 20.34 20.71 4.19
CA MET A 268 19.53 21.48 5.12
C MET A 268 20.23 22.81 5.47
N ALA A 269 19.68 23.92 5.00
CA ALA A 269 20.20 25.26 5.31
C ALA A 269 20.08 25.57 6.82
N GLY A 270 21.19 25.98 7.44
CA GLY A 270 21.21 26.35 8.86
C GLY A 270 21.14 25.17 9.83
N GLY A 271 21.43 23.96 9.36
CA GLY A 271 21.63 22.79 10.20
C GLY A 271 23.08 22.64 10.67
N VAL A 272 23.28 21.90 11.76
CA VAL A 272 24.59 21.41 12.19
C VAL A 272 24.60 19.89 12.07
N SER A 273 25.62 19.34 11.43
CA SER A 273 25.77 17.90 11.29
C SER A 273 26.57 17.30 12.44
N ALA A 274 26.28 16.04 12.76
CA ALA A 274 27.12 15.25 13.65
C ALA A 274 28.55 15.15 13.09
N GLU A 275 29.54 15.32 13.95
CA GLU A 275 30.95 15.08 13.61
C GLU A 275 31.34 13.66 14.09
N ASP A 276 32.32 13.04 13.43
CA ASP A 276 32.89 11.73 13.80
C ASP A 276 31.93 10.52 13.83
N THR A 277 30.90 10.53 12.98
CA THR A 277 30.06 9.33 12.74
C THR A 277 30.58 8.49 11.57
N ARG A 278 30.36 7.18 11.63
CA ARG A 278 30.80 6.21 10.60
C ARG A 278 29.78 6.07 9.47
N LEU A 279 28.50 5.93 9.82
CA LEU A 279 27.42 5.67 8.86
C LEU A 279 26.25 6.65 9.01
N ALA A 280 25.99 7.16 10.21
CA ALA A 280 24.88 8.07 10.47
C ALA A 280 25.20 9.50 10.02
N GLU A 281 24.53 9.99 8.97
CA GLU A 281 24.54 11.41 8.64
C GLU A 281 23.33 12.08 9.31
N VAL A 282 23.56 12.74 10.44
CA VAL A 282 22.51 13.43 11.21
C VAL A 282 22.74 14.93 11.14
N THR A 283 21.74 15.69 10.70
CA THR A 283 21.75 17.16 10.68
C THR A 283 20.59 17.71 11.50
N VAL A 284 20.86 18.61 12.45
CA VAL A 284 19.86 19.21 13.33
C VAL A 284 19.79 20.72 13.10
N ALA A 285 18.58 21.26 12.92
CA ALA A 285 18.32 22.69 12.71
C ALA A 285 17.28 23.23 13.72
N PRO A 286 17.39 24.51 14.13
CA PRO A 286 18.43 25.48 13.80
C PRO A 286 19.73 25.27 14.61
N VAL A 287 20.85 25.82 14.14
CA VAL A 287 22.14 25.74 14.87
C VAL A 287 22.03 26.35 16.27
N SER A 288 22.17 25.52 17.29
CA SER A 288 22.22 25.89 18.70
C SER A 288 23.17 24.97 19.48
N LYS A 289 23.45 25.27 20.75
CA LYS A 289 24.25 24.37 21.60
C LYS A 289 23.53 23.04 21.83
N GLN A 290 22.20 23.08 22.00
CA GLN A 290 21.35 21.89 22.14
C GLN A 290 21.33 21.08 20.83
N ALA A 291 21.21 21.74 19.68
CA ALA A 291 21.22 21.06 18.37
C ALA A 291 22.54 20.34 18.11
N ARG A 292 23.69 20.94 18.50
CA ARG A 292 25.01 20.27 18.40
C ARG A 292 25.12 19.05 19.29
N ALA A 293 24.67 19.16 20.55
CA ALA A 293 24.66 18.03 21.47
C ALA A 293 23.74 16.92 20.94
N LEU A 294 22.53 17.27 20.52
CA LEU A 294 21.57 16.33 19.95
C LEU A 294 22.10 15.65 18.69
N ALA A 295 22.72 16.40 17.76
CA ALA A 295 23.32 15.83 16.56
C ALA A 295 24.41 14.81 16.91
N ALA A 296 25.30 15.14 17.85
CA ALA A 296 26.39 14.26 18.28
C ALA A 296 25.86 13.01 19.01
N ASP A 297 24.95 13.18 19.97
CA ASP A 297 24.38 12.10 20.76
C ASP A 297 23.57 11.15 19.86
N LEU A 298 22.71 11.70 19.00
CA LEU A 298 21.92 10.91 18.06
C LEU A 298 22.78 10.23 17.00
N GLY A 299 23.76 10.94 16.44
CA GLY A 299 24.70 10.37 15.48
C GLY A 299 25.44 9.16 16.04
N LYS A 300 25.92 9.26 17.29
CA LYS A 300 26.57 8.16 17.99
C LYS A 300 25.63 7.00 18.26
N ASP A 301 24.43 7.26 18.80
CA ASP A 301 23.46 6.20 19.11
C ASP A 301 23.00 5.44 17.85
N LEU A 302 22.85 6.14 16.73
CA LEU A 302 22.47 5.53 15.46
C LEU A 302 23.61 4.74 14.82
N ASP A 303 24.86 5.17 14.98
CA ASP A 303 26.01 4.36 14.59
C ASP A 303 26.13 3.08 15.42
N GLU A 304 25.91 3.16 16.75
CA GLU A 304 25.83 1.98 17.62
C GLU A 304 24.68 1.06 17.19
N MET A 305 23.54 1.62 16.80
CA MET A 305 22.40 0.86 16.28
C MET A 305 22.74 0.16 14.98
N ALA A 306 23.40 0.87 14.06
CA ALA A 306 23.86 0.32 12.80
C ALA A 306 24.87 -0.81 13.01
N GLU A 307 25.78 -0.68 13.97
CA GLU A 307 26.71 -1.74 14.34
C GLU A 307 25.98 -2.94 14.97
N TYR A 308 25.06 -2.68 15.90
CA TYR A 308 24.27 -3.72 16.56
C TYR A 308 23.45 -4.53 15.54
N LEU A 309 22.75 -3.86 14.64
CA LEU A 309 21.97 -4.49 13.58
C LEU A 309 22.85 -5.01 12.44
N GLY A 310 24.07 -4.51 12.26
CA GLY A 310 24.93 -4.85 11.13
C GLY A 310 24.50 -4.19 9.82
N LEU A 311 23.94 -2.98 9.90
CA LEU A 311 23.58 -2.16 8.75
C LEU A 311 24.85 -1.66 8.05
N THR A 312 24.82 -1.65 6.72
CA THR A 312 25.93 -1.17 5.88
C THR A 312 25.72 0.25 5.38
N GLU A 313 24.48 0.71 5.35
CA GLU A 313 24.05 2.01 4.83
C GLU A 313 22.90 2.51 5.70
N MET A 314 22.81 3.83 5.90
CA MET A 314 21.69 4.49 6.56
C MET A 314 21.27 5.71 5.75
N PRO A 315 19.97 6.05 5.72
CA PRO A 315 19.53 7.31 5.14
C PRO A 315 20.08 8.48 5.95
N PRO A 316 20.35 9.64 5.35
CA PRO A 316 20.64 10.84 6.11
C PRO A 316 19.36 11.30 6.82
N ILE A 317 19.55 11.92 7.97
CA ILE A 317 18.49 12.23 8.91
C ILE A 317 18.54 13.70 9.28
N PHE A 318 17.39 14.35 9.15
CA PHE A 318 17.25 15.77 9.32
C PHE A 318 16.26 16.06 10.45
N LEU A 319 16.73 16.62 11.56
CA LEU A 319 15.87 17.05 12.67
C LEU A 319 15.64 18.55 12.60
N ILE A 320 14.37 18.97 12.71
CA ILE A 320 13.97 20.38 12.69
C ILE A 320 13.23 20.71 13.97
N ASP A 321 13.68 21.74 14.69
CA ASP A 321 12.98 22.25 15.87
C ASP A 321 11.64 22.86 15.47
N ARG A 322 10.58 22.43 16.17
CA ARG A 322 9.22 22.97 16.02
C ARG A 322 8.63 23.23 17.40
N PRO A 323 8.98 24.37 18.04
CA PRO A 323 8.57 24.67 19.41
C PRO A 323 7.06 24.89 19.57
N ASP A 324 6.32 24.98 18.46
CA ASP A 324 4.85 25.05 18.41
C ASP A 324 4.16 23.69 18.55
N LEU A 325 4.90 22.59 18.47
CA LEU A 325 4.38 21.23 18.70
C LEU A 325 4.38 20.90 20.19
N ASP A 326 3.45 20.02 20.58
CA ASP A 326 3.47 19.44 21.93
C ASP A 326 4.73 18.56 22.11
N PRO A 327 5.23 18.36 23.35
CA PRO A 327 6.52 17.72 23.62
C PRO A 327 6.64 16.27 23.10
N ASP A 328 5.50 15.59 22.99
CA ASP A 328 5.33 14.22 22.53
C ASP A 328 4.91 14.11 21.05
N GLN A 329 4.81 15.24 20.35
CA GLN A 329 4.43 15.26 18.93
C GLN A 329 5.66 15.26 18.01
N PHE A 330 5.55 14.43 16.99
CA PHE A 330 6.55 14.27 15.94
C PHE A 330 5.86 14.39 14.58
N GLU A 331 6.33 15.30 13.73
CA GLU A 331 5.94 15.32 12.31
C GLU A 331 7.04 14.64 11.49
N HIS A 332 6.70 13.55 10.80
CA HIS A 332 7.62 12.85 9.92
C HIS A 332 7.45 13.32 8.48
N GLY A 333 8.53 13.25 7.70
CA GLY A 333 8.50 13.48 6.27
C GLY A 333 9.69 12.82 5.59
N TYR A 334 9.55 12.54 4.30
CA TYR A 334 10.65 12.03 3.49
C TYR A 334 11.10 13.12 2.51
N VAL A 335 12.41 13.24 2.32
CA VAL A 335 12.93 14.01 1.18
C VAL A 335 12.54 13.26 -0.10
N ALA A 336 12.09 14.00 -1.12
CA ALA A 336 11.70 13.40 -2.40
C ALA A 336 12.80 12.47 -2.94
N ASP A 337 12.39 11.37 -3.59
CA ASP A 337 13.29 10.34 -4.12
C ASP A 337 14.10 9.57 -3.05
N ALA A 338 13.60 9.55 -1.80
CA ALA A 338 14.15 8.81 -0.66
C ALA A 338 15.58 9.24 -0.25
N GLU A 339 15.91 10.52 -0.50
CA GLU A 339 17.22 11.09 -0.15
C GLU A 339 17.42 11.31 1.35
N GLY A 340 16.42 11.07 2.22
CA GLY A 340 16.58 11.15 3.67
C GLY A 340 15.28 11.23 4.45
N VAL A 341 15.40 11.08 5.77
CA VAL A 341 14.30 11.15 6.74
C VAL A 341 14.30 12.52 7.40
N ILE A 342 13.16 13.21 7.39
CA ILE A 342 12.95 14.48 8.09
C ILE A 342 12.04 14.23 9.30
N LEU A 343 12.51 14.61 10.48
CA LEU A 343 11.74 14.59 11.71
C LEU A 343 11.62 16.01 12.26
N ARG A 344 10.40 16.50 12.46
CA ARG A 344 10.16 17.77 13.16
C ARG A 344 9.64 17.50 14.56
N THR A 345 10.29 18.11 15.55
CA THR A 345 10.01 17.84 16.96
C THR A 345 10.44 19.03 17.82
N PRO A 346 9.75 19.33 18.94
CA PRO A 346 10.10 20.45 19.81
C PRO A 346 11.25 20.06 20.76
N PHE A 347 12.44 19.73 20.23
CA PHE A 347 13.55 19.24 21.06
C PHE A 347 14.12 20.29 22.04
N THR A 348 13.66 21.53 21.94
CA THR A 348 13.99 22.62 22.88
C THR A 348 13.03 22.70 24.07
N HIS A 349 11.91 21.96 24.05
CA HIS A 349 10.92 21.92 25.13
C HIS A 349 11.44 21.11 26.34
N GLU A 350 11.08 21.50 27.56
CA GLU A 350 11.59 20.88 28.79
C GLU A 350 11.10 19.44 29.00
N ASP A 351 9.84 19.17 28.65
CA ASP A 351 9.25 17.83 28.70
C ASP A 351 9.62 16.92 27.52
N TRP A 352 10.39 17.42 26.55
CA TRP A 352 10.80 16.61 25.40
C TRP A 352 11.76 15.50 25.83
N ARG A 353 11.55 14.30 25.29
CA ARG A 353 12.32 13.11 25.66
C ARG A 353 13.13 12.60 24.48
N TYR A 354 14.45 12.56 24.68
CA TYR A 354 15.39 11.99 23.72
C TYR A 354 15.05 10.54 23.33
N ALA A 355 14.65 9.71 24.29
CA ALA A 355 14.26 8.32 24.03
C ALA A 355 13.15 8.23 22.97
N GLN A 356 12.08 9.02 23.09
CA GLN A 356 10.97 9.03 22.12
C GLN A 356 11.42 9.44 20.71
N CYS A 357 12.38 10.36 20.61
CA CYS A 357 12.97 10.72 19.32
C CYS A 357 13.72 9.54 18.69
N VAL A 358 14.46 8.77 19.49
CA VAL A 358 15.17 7.57 19.02
C VAL A 358 14.16 6.49 18.63
N GLU A 359 13.14 6.24 19.45
CA GLU A 359 12.05 5.29 19.16
C GLU A 359 11.45 5.58 17.77
N ARG A 360 11.13 6.85 17.51
CA ARG A 360 10.49 7.25 16.26
C ARG A 360 11.39 7.08 15.04
N ILE A 361 12.65 7.47 15.16
CA ILE A 361 13.59 7.49 14.04
C ILE A 361 14.12 6.10 13.67
N SER A 362 14.23 5.21 14.65
CA SER A 362 14.71 3.83 14.46
C SER A 362 13.84 3.07 13.46
N GLY A 363 12.51 3.24 13.54
CA GLY A 363 11.57 2.62 12.60
C GLY A 363 11.82 3.07 11.16
N ASP A 364 11.94 4.37 10.93
CA ASP A 364 12.17 4.96 9.59
C ASP A 364 13.52 4.53 8.99
N ILE A 365 14.57 4.46 9.82
CA ILE A 365 15.90 3.99 9.40
C ILE A 365 15.83 2.52 8.97
N ILE A 366 15.18 1.67 9.76
CA ILE A 366 15.03 0.24 9.45
C ILE A 366 14.19 0.06 8.18
N GLU A 367 13.13 0.86 8.02
CA GLU A 367 12.33 0.85 6.80
C GLU A 367 13.19 1.15 5.58
N SER A 368 13.91 2.26 5.62
CA SER A 368 14.77 2.71 4.53
C SER A 368 15.87 1.69 4.24
N ALA A 369 16.60 1.24 5.26
CA ALA A 369 17.72 0.32 5.13
C ALA A 369 17.29 -1.05 4.59
N THR A 370 16.06 -1.48 4.85
CA THR A 370 15.52 -2.75 4.36
C THR A 370 14.69 -2.64 3.09
N ASN A 371 14.52 -1.44 2.52
CA ASN A 371 13.56 -1.14 1.45
C ASN A 371 12.14 -1.64 1.78
N SER A 372 11.68 -1.33 3.00
CA SER A 372 10.41 -1.77 3.59
C SER A 372 10.25 -3.29 3.73
N ARG A 373 11.30 -4.11 3.54
CA ARG A 373 11.22 -5.57 3.74
C ARG A 373 10.87 -5.92 5.19
N ALA A 374 11.39 -5.16 6.16
CA ALA A 374 11.11 -5.40 7.56
C ALA A 374 9.62 -5.12 7.88
N MET A 375 8.96 -4.23 7.11
CA MET A 375 7.56 -3.83 7.31
C MET A 375 6.52 -4.91 6.92
N LYS A 376 6.96 -6.17 6.72
CA LYS A 376 6.04 -7.29 6.53
C LYS A 376 5.40 -7.66 7.86
N GLU A 377 4.10 -7.95 7.82
CA GLU A 377 3.28 -8.18 9.01
C GLU A 377 3.84 -9.28 9.93
N ASP A 378 4.37 -10.37 9.36
CA ASP A 378 4.95 -11.49 10.10
C ASP A 378 6.22 -11.15 10.91
N ARG A 379 6.77 -9.96 10.70
CA ARG A 379 8.01 -9.45 11.31
C ARG A 379 7.81 -8.11 12.00
N PHE A 380 6.65 -7.49 11.82
CA PHE A 380 6.41 -6.12 12.25
C PHE A 380 6.52 -5.99 13.77
N TRP A 381 6.12 -7.02 14.52
CA TRP A 381 6.30 -7.08 15.97
C TRP A 381 7.76 -6.92 16.42
N VAL A 382 8.73 -7.35 15.59
CA VAL A 382 10.16 -7.20 15.88
C VAL A 382 10.59 -5.75 15.68
N ILE A 383 10.08 -5.05 14.66
CA ILE A 383 10.36 -3.61 14.46
C ILE A 383 9.74 -2.83 15.62
N ASP A 384 8.45 -3.00 15.85
CA ASP A 384 7.68 -2.35 16.91
C ASP A 384 8.39 -2.53 18.26
N GLY A 385 8.77 -3.76 18.59
CA GLY A 385 9.52 -4.04 19.80
C GLY A 385 10.91 -3.44 19.81
N PHE A 386 11.63 -3.48 18.68
CA PHE A 386 13.00 -2.99 18.60
C PHE A 386 13.09 -1.47 18.80
N THR A 387 12.12 -0.71 18.28
CA THR A 387 12.08 0.75 18.46
C THR A 387 12.07 1.15 19.92
N LEU A 388 11.40 0.41 20.81
CA LEU A 388 11.42 0.62 22.26
C LEU A 388 12.61 -0.09 22.94
N TYR A 389 13.01 -1.26 22.45
CA TYR A 389 14.13 -2.03 23.03
C TYR A 389 15.45 -1.25 22.92
N TRP A 390 15.71 -0.60 21.79
CA TRP A 390 16.97 0.08 21.53
C TRP A 390 17.29 1.21 22.53
N PRO A 391 16.42 2.19 22.78
CA PRO A 391 16.68 3.23 23.78
C PRO A 391 16.67 2.70 25.23
N HIS A 392 15.98 1.59 25.48
CA HIS A 392 15.93 0.93 26.79
C HIS A 392 16.92 -0.23 26.93
N ARG A 393 17.88 -0.35 26.01
CA ARG A 393 18.89 -1.42 26.03
C ARG A 393 19.72 -1.28 27.29
N GLY A 394 19.78 -2.34 28.10
CA GLY A 394 20.46 -2.32 29.38
C GLY A 394 20.81 -3.74 29.82
N ASP A 395 20.99 -3.92 31.13
CA ASP A 395 21.28 -5.23 31.71
C ASP A 395 20.30 -6.32 31.19
N PRO A 396 20.79 -7.33 30.44
CA PRO A 396 19.97 -8.42 29.93
C PRO A 396 19.25 -9.20 31.02
N GLU A 397 19.82 -9.25 32.23
CA GLU A 397 19.25 -9.97 33.38
C GLU A 397 18.25 -9.13 34.18
N ALA A 398 18.10 -7.83 33.85
CA ALA A 398 17.14 -7.00 34.54
C ALA A 398 15.70 -7.49 34.32
N PRO A 399 14.88 -7.53 35.39
CA PRO A 399 13.47 -7.91 35.29
C PRO A 399 12.68 -6.92 34.44
N LEU A 400 11.52 -7.35 33.91
CA LEU A 400 10.69 -6.55 33.02
C LEU A 400 10.16 -5.26 33.68
N ASP A 401 9.97 -5.25 35.00
CA ASP A 401 9.48 -4.09 35.75
C ASP A 401 10.50 -2.96 35.90
N LYS A 402 11.77 -3.18 35.51
CA LYS A 402 12.76 -2.08 35.42
C LYS A 402 12.25 -0.96 34.51
N ASP A 403 11.61 -1.32 33.40
CA ASP A 403 10.94 -0.40 32.49
C ASP A 403 9.42 -0.49 32.71
N HIS A 404 8.98 -0.22 33.94
CA HIS A 404 7.61 -0.40 34.43
C HIS A 404 6.52 0.07 33.45
N HIS A 405 6.67 1.27 32.90
CA HIS A 405 5.72 1.84 31.93
C HIS A 405 5.59 1.01 30.64
N LEU A 406 6.67 0.41 30.14
CA LEU A 406 6.64 -0.46 28.96
C LEU A 406 6.00 -1.82 29.27
N LEU A 407 6.23 -2.35 30.48
CA LEU A 407 5.54 -3.53 30.96
C LEU A 407 4.03 -3.29 31.08
N LEU A 408 3.61 -2.13 31.60
CA LEU A 408 2.19 -1.74 31.64
C LEU A 408 1.56 -1.70 30.25
N ARG A 409 2.26 -1.18 29.23
CA ARG A 409 1.79 -1.22 27.81
C ARG A 409 1.54 -2.66 27.35
N ALA A 410 2.49 -3.56 27.59
CA ALA A 410 2.36 -4.97 27.21
C ALA A 410 1.19 -5.66 27.93
N LEU A 411 1.04 -5.41 29.23
CA LEU A 411 -0.05 -5.97 30.04
C LEU A 411 -1.42 -5.45 29.60
N TYR A 412 -1.55 -4.14 29.40
CA TYR A 412 -2.78 -3.50 28.93
C TYR A 412 -3.19 -4.03 27.54
N GLY A 413 -2.25 -4.07 26.60
CA GLY A 413 -2.52 -4.56 25.25
C GLY A 413 -2.91 -6.03 25.21
N THR A 414 -2.19 -6.89 25.96
CA THR A 414 -2.50 -8.33 26.00
C THR A 414 -3.81 -8.64 26.73
N ASP A 415 -4.22 -7.82 27.71
CA ASP A 415 -5.52 -7.94 28.37
C ASP A 415 -6.69 -7.67 27.41
N ILE A 416 -6.54 -6.68 26.52
CA ILE A 416 -7.54 -6.38 25.48
C ILE A 416 -7.57 -7.47 24.39
N LEU A 417 -6.40 -7.94 23.95
CA LEU A 417 -6.29 -8.92 22.86
C LEU A 417 -6.56 -10.36 23.32
N GLY A 418 -6.52 -10.65 24.62
CA GLY A 418 -6.67 -12.00 25.18
C GLY A 418 -5.40 -12.85 25.12
N GLY A 419 -4.22 -12.20 25.08
CA GLY A 419 -2.89 -12.80 24.88
C GLY A 419 -2.60 -13.17 23.42
N LEU A 420 -1.38 -13.64 23.15
CA LEU A 420 -0.97 -14.15 21.83
C LEU A 420 -0.60 -15.63 21.98
N LYS A 421 -1.51 -16.53 21.58
CA LYS A 421 -1.41 -17.96 21.90
C LYS A 421 -0.80 -18.77 20.76
N ASN A 422 -0.95 -18.30 19.53
CA ASN A 422 -0.49 -19.00 18.35
C ASN A 422 0.47 -18.11 17.54
N PRO A 423 1.45 -18.71 16.83
CA PRO A 423 2.29 -17.98 15.88
C PRO A 423 1.49 -17.20 14.83
N ASP A 424 0.29 -17.67 14.48
CA ASP A 424 -0.60 -17.01 13.53
C ASP A 424 -1.15 -15.67 14.06
N ASP A 425 -1.15 -15.44 15.37
CA ASP A 425 -1.55 -14.14 15.95
C ASP A 425 -0.53 -13.05 15.55
N LEU A 426 0.76 -13.41 15.42
CA LEU A 426 1.80 -12.49 14.94
C LEU A 426 1.63 -12.15 13.44
N LEU A 427 0.87 -12.95 12.69
CA LEU A 427 0.52 -12.64 11.29
C LEU A 427 -0.64 -11.64 11.19
N GLN A 428 -1.25 -11.26 12.32
CA GLN A 428 -2.34 -10.29 12.41
C GLN A 428 -1.90 -9.03 13.17
N TRP A 429 -0.62 -8.72 13.15
CA TRP A 429 -0.04 -7.63 13.93
C TRP A 429 -0.69 -6.27 13.61
N PHE A 430 -1.04 -6.01 12.36
CA PHE A 430 -1.75 -4.78 12.00
C PHE A 430 -3.19 -4.76 12.52
N ALA A 431 -3.85 -5.91 12.58
CA ALA A 431 -5.15 -6.01 13.23
C ALA A 431 -5.05 -5.71 14.73
N HIS A 432 -3.97 -6.16 15.39
CA HIS A 432 -3.71 -5.82 16.79
C HIS A 432 -3.44 -4.33 16.97
N GLN A 433 -2.59 -3.72 16.14
CA GLN A 433 -2.37 -2.27 16.13
C GLN A 433 -3.66 -1.48 15.93
N ARG A 434 -4.55 -1.97 15.07
CA ARG A 434 -5.87 -1.35 14.90
C ARG A 434 -6.70 -1.38 16.16
N VAL A 435 -6.58 -2.40 17.00
CA VAL A 435 -7.37 -2.50 18.24
C VAL A 435 -6.75 -1.69 19.37
N VAL A 436 -5.45 -1.82 19.62
CA VAL A 436 -4.81 -1.25 20.82
C VAL A 436 -3.89 -0.06 20.56
N GLY A 437 -3.58 0.24 19.30
CA GLY A 437 -2.68 1.32 18.90
C GLY A 437 -1.22 0.88 18.79
N HIS A 438 -0.45 1.62 17.99
CA HIS A 438 0.95 1.33 17.70
C HIS A 438 1.82 1.36 18.97
N GLU A 439 1.66 2.35 19.84
CA GLU A 439 2.51 2.47 21.03
C GLU A 439 2.30 1.31 22.03
N ILE A 440 1.08 0.76 22.09
CA ILE A 440 0.75 -0.41 22.91
C ILE A 440 1.33 -1.69 22.28
N THR A 441 1.17 -1.90 20.96
CA THR A 441 1.78 -3.06 20.30
C THR A 441 3.29 -3.03 20.36
N SER A 442 3.93 -1.86 20.26
CA SER A 442 5.37 -1.71 20.49
C SER A 442 5.77 -2.14 21.89
N GLY A 443 4.97 -1.85 22.92
CA GLY A 443 5.17 -2.39 24.27
C GLY A 443 5.08 -3.92 24.33
N ILE A 444 4.11 -4.53 23.63
CA ILE A 444 4.00 -5.99 23.51
C ILE A 444 5.27 -6.55 22.84
N GLY A 445 5.67 -6.02 21.68
CA GLY A 445 6.87 -6.44 20.96
C GLY A 445 8.14 -6.29 21.78
N TRP A 446 8.27 -5.19 22.53
CA TRP A 446 9.39 -4.94 23.44
C TRP A 446 9.50 -6.03 24.50
N SER A 447 8.38 -6.36 25.15
CA SER A 447 8.35 -7.40 26.18
C SER A 447 8.75 -8.76 25.63
N MET A 448 8.35 -9.06 24.39
CA MET A 448 8.78 -10.29 23.70
C MET A 448 10.28 -10.30 23.46
N LEU A 449 10.87 -9.20 22.97
CA LEU A 449 12.32 -9.12 22.74
C LEU A 449 13.13 -9.22 24.03
N ARG A 450 12.64 -8.63 25.13
CA ARG A 450 13.28 -8.75 26.45
C ARG A 450 13.24 -10.17 27.00
N VAL A 451 12.08 -10.83 26.92
CA VAL A 451 11.97 -12.25 27.33
C VAL A 451 12.80 -13.16 26.42
N LEU A 452 12.90 -12.84 25.13
CA LEU A 452 13.75 -13.57 24.19
C LEU A 452 15.23 -13.45 24.58
N GLU A 453 15.69 -12.23 24.89
CA GLU A 453 17.06 -11.98 25.35
C GLU A 453 17.38 -12.74 26.65
N GLN A 454 16.43 -12.79 27.60
CA GLN A 454 16.58 -13.54 28.84
C GLN A 454 16.65 -15.07 28.63
N GLN A 455 15.89 -15.61 27.67
CA GLN A 455 15.82 -17.06 27.43
C GLN A 455 16.89 -17.59 26.49
N ALA A 456 17.12 -16.92 25.36
CA ALA A 456 18.06 -17.33 24.32
C ALA A 456 19.46 -16.73 24.52
N GLY A 457 19.57 -15.69 25.35
CA GLY A 457 20.79 -14.91 25.54
C GLY A 457 20.89 -13.72 24.57
N PRO A 458 21.70 -12.71 24.91
CA PRO A 458 21.80 -11.47 24.13
C PRO A 458 22.33 -11.67 22.71
N GLU A 459 23.31 -12.56 22.52
CA GLU A 459 23.87 -12.84 21.19
C GLU A 459 22.84 -13.49 20.25
N ALA A 460 22.04 -14.43 20.75
CA ALA A 460 21.02 -15.11 19.97
C ALA A 460 19.85 -14.17 19.63
N ALA A 461 19.41 -13.35 20.60
CA ALA A 461 18.40 -12.32 20.37
C ALA A 461 18.86 -11.27 19.34
N GLN A 462 20.11 -10.79 19.46
CA GLN A 462 20.72 -9.88 18.48
C GLN A 462 20.80 -10.53 17.09
N SER A 463 21.24 -11.78 17.01
CA SER A 463 21.32 -12.54 15.76
C SER A 463 19.95 -12.64 15.07
N PHE A 464 18.90 -12.92 15.84
CA PHE A 464 17.53 -12.93 15.35
C PHE A 464 17.08 -11.55 14.86
N MET A 465 17.25 -10.50 15.67
CA MET A 465 16.88 -9.12 15.31
C MET A 465 17.61 -8.66 14.05
N ARG A 466 18.90 -8.93 13.92
CA ARG A 466 19.69 -8.68 12.70
C ARG A 466 19.11 -9.39 11.47
N SER A 467 18.74 -10.67 11.59
CA SER A 467 18.15 -11.44 10.48
C SER A 467 16.83 -10.85 9.96
N VAL A 468 16.09 -10.17 10.84
CA VAL A 468 14.80 -9.56 10.53
C VAL A 468 14.95 -8.12 10.05
N LEU A 469 15.75 -7.31 10.76
CA LEU A 469 15.80 -5.85 10.65
C LEU A 469 16.94 -5.31 9.78
N ALA A 470 17.98 -6.11 9.49
CA ALA A 470 19.16 -5.63 8.75
C ALA A 470 19.34 -6.27 7.36
N GLU A 471 18.77 -7.45 7.14
CA GLU A 471 18.85 -8.09 5.83
C GLU A 471 18.11 -7.26 4.77
N GLN A 472 18.87 -6.67 3.84
CA GLN A 472 18.31 -6.00 2.68
C GLN A 472 17.40 -6.92 1.87
N ALA A 473 16.39 -6.35 1.23
CA ALA A 473 15.56 -7.07 0.27
C ALA A 473 16.44 -7.78 -0.77
N PRO A 474 16.28 -9.11 -0.95
CA PRO A 474 17.13 -9.83 -1.86
C PRO A 474 16.99 -9.27 -3.28
N LYS A 475 18.10 -8.81 -3.86
CA LYS A 475 18.14 -8.34 -5.26
C LYS A 475 17.72 -9.41 -6.28
N ASN A 476 17.71 -10.69 -5.87
CA ASN A 476 17.44 -11.86 -6.71
C ASN A 476 16.13 -12.56 -6.34
N ALA A 477 15.33 -12.90 -7.37
CA ALA A 477 14.01 -13.53 -7.21
C ALA A 477 14.04 -14.91 -6.55
N LEU A 478 15.09 -15.69 -6.86
CA LEU A 478 15.28 -17.02 -6.26
C LEU A 478 15.48 -16.94 -4.74
N THR A 479 16.11 -15.88 -4.24
CA THR A 479 16.33 -15.69 -2.81
C THR A 479 15.02 -15.33 -2.11
N SER A 480 14.16 -14.52 -2.71
CA SER A 480 12.82 -14.24 -2.17
C SER A 480 11.91 -15.48 -2.13
N LEU A 481 12.00 -16.35 -3.14
CA LEU A 481 11.32 -17.65 -3.11
C LEU A 481 11.85 -18.57 -2.00
N ARG A 482 13.13 -18.46 -1.64
CA ARG A 482 13.66 -19.14 -0.46
C ARG A 482 13.12 -18.50 0.82
N GLU A 483 13.00 -17.18 0.90
CA GLU A 483 12.38 -16.52 2.06
C GLU A 483 10.93 -16.97 2.28
N LEU A 484 10.14 -17.14 1.22
CA LEU A 484 8.80 -17.73 1.30
C LEU A 484 8.78 -19.15 1.89
N LYS A 485 9.90 -19.89 1.78
CA LYS A 485 10.07 -21.22 2.36
C LYS A 485 10.61 -21.18 3.79
N HIS A 486 11.08 -20.03 4.27
CA HIS A 486 11.63 -19.80 5.60
C HIS A 486 10.74 -18.79 6.34
N PRO A 487 9.55 -19.21 6.82
CA PRO A 487 8.65 -18.34 7.58
C PRO A 487 9.34 -17.76 8.82
N ALA A 488 8.82 -16.65 9.35
CA ALA A 488 9.37 -15.99 10.54
C ALA A 488 9.62 -16.96 11.70
N SER A 489 8.74 -17.94 11.90
CA SER A 489 8.89 -19.01 12.90
C SER A 489 10.13 -19.90 12.68
N GLN A 490 10.47 -20.22 11.43
CA GLN A 490 11.67 -20.98 11.13
C GLN A 490 12.93 -20.14 11.36
N ARG A 491 12.95 -18.87 10.92
CA ARG A 491 14.07 -17.97 11.20
C ARG A 491 14.28 -17.77 12.69
N PHE A 492 13.19 -17.59 13.44
CA PHE A 492 13.22 -17.51 14.89
C PHE A 492 13.92 -18.74 15.47
N ARG A 493 13.52 -19.95 15.07
CA ARG A 493 14.16 -21.19 15.51
C ARG A 493 15.63 -21.28 15.11
N ASP A 494 15.96 -20.93 13.86
CA ASP A 494 17.32 -21.03 13.33
C ASP A 494 18.30 -20.10 14.05
N HIS A 495 17.86 -18.91 14.48
CA HIS A 495 18.70 -17.92 15.16
C HIS A 495 18.69 -18.01 16.69
N THR A 496 17.58 -18.46 17.29
CA THR A 496 17.40 -18.50 18.76
C THR A 496 17.53 -19.89 19.36
N GLY A 497 17.38 -20.94 18.54
CA GLY A 497 17.26 -22.32 19.01
C GLY A 497 15.91 -22.66 19.64
N LEU A 498 14.96 -21.72 19.72
CA LEU A 498 13.67 -21.88 20.37
C LEU A 498 12.55 -22.11 19.36
N GLU A 499 11.54 -22.89 19.76
CA GLU A 499 10.29 -22.96 19.01
C GLU A 499 9.42 -21.74 19.30
N LEU A 500 8.95 -21.04 18.26
CA LEU A 500 8.16 -19.82 18.43
C LEU A 500 6.90 -20.03 19.27
N SER A 501 6.19 -21.15 19.10
CA SER A 501 5.02 -21.45 19.92
C SER A 501 5.36 -21.66 21.40
N ALA A 502 6.44 -22.40 21.69
CA ALA A 502 6.88 -22.63 23.06
C ALA A 502 7.41 -21.34 23.72
N PHE A 503 8.05 -20.48 22.94
CA PHE A 503 8.45 -19.15 23.37
C PHE A 503 7.23 -18.30 23.74
N LEU A 504 6.19 -18.28 22.89
CA LEU A 504 4.95 -17.55 23.18
C LEU A 504 4.26 -18.05 24.45
N ASP A 505 4.21 -19.37 24.68
CA ASP A 505 3.67 -19.95 25.92
C ASP A 505 4.45 -19.45 27.14
N THR A 506 5.79 -19.42 27.05
CA THR A 506 6.65 -18.97 28.16
C THR A 506 6.52 -17.47 28.40
N TRP A 507 6.45 -16.67 27.33
CA TRP A 507 6.23 -15.23 27.41
C TRP A 507 4.86 -14.89 28.01
N ASN A 508 3.78 -15.57 27.61
CA ASN A 508 2.46 -15.36 28.23
C ASN A 508 2.47 -15.75 29.70
N ALA A 509 3.16 -16.84 30.07
CA ALA A 509 3.27 -17.25 31.48
C ALA A 509 4.02 -16.21 32.32
N GLU A 510 5.08 -15.60 31.77
CA GLU A 510 5.80 -14.49 32.42
C GLU A 510 4.88 -13.27 32.58
N LEU A 511 4.16 -12.87 31.53
CA LEU A 511 3.20 -11.77 31.62
C LEU A 511 2.04 -12.07 32.58
N ASP A 512 1.60 -13.31 32.73
CA ASP A 512 0.58 -13.71 33.72
C ASP A 512 1.04 -13.49 35.16
N VAL A 513 2.34 -13.66 35.44
CA VAL A 513 2.91 -13.34 36.77
C VAL A 513 2.81 -11.83 37.02
N TRP A 514 3.19 -11.01 36.05
CA TRP A 514 3.15 -9.56 36.17
C TRP A 514 1.72 -9.01 36.18
N ARG A 515 0.82 -9.59 35.39
CA ARG A 515 -0.61 -9.25 35.37
C ARG A 515 -1.25 -9.42 36.75
N LYS A 516 -0.86 -10.45 37.51
CA LYS A 516 -1.35 -10.65 38.89
C LYS A 516 -0.74 -9.65 39.87
N LYS A 517 0.53 -9.27 39.68
CA LYS A 517 1.21 -8.30 40.55
C LYS A 517 0.72 -6.86 40.34
N LEU A 518 0.46 -6.50 39.09
CA LEU A 518 0.08 -5.15 38.65
C LEU A 518 -1.41 -5.07 38.26
N ALA A 519 -2.24 -5.98 38.79
CA ALA A 519 -3.66 -6.07 38.43
C ALA A 519 -4.41 -4.76 38.70
N ASP A 520 -4.14 -4.15 39.87
CA ASP A 520 -4.78 -2.90 40.29
C ASP A 520 -4.33 -1.74 39.39
N GLU A 521 -3.03 -1.62 39.11
CA GLU A 521 -2.49 -0.57 38.23
C GLU A 521 -3.03 -0.69 36.79
N VAL A 522 -3.10 -1.90 36.24
CA VAL A 522 -3.66 -2.12 34.90
C VAL A 522 -5.17 -1.81 34.88
N ALA A 523 -5.89 -2.12 35.95
CA ALA A 523 -7.31 -1.79 36.07
C ALA A 523 -7.56 -0.27 36.23
N GLU A 524 -6.56 0.49 36.68
CA GLU A 524 -6.61 1.96 36.74
C GLU A 524 -6.46 2.65 35.37
N ILE A 525 -5.98 1.92 34.37
CA ILE A 525 -5.84 2.43 33.00
C ILE A 525 -7.19 2.32 32.30
N PRO A 526 -7.82 3.44 31.93
CA PRO A 526 -9.16 3.41 31.39
C PRO A 526 -9.20 2.90 29.95
N ARG A 527 -10.28 2.22 29.60
CA ARG A 527 -10.58 1.88 28.20
C ARG A 527 -11.42 2.98 27.57
N LEU A 528 -10.92 3.57 26.50
CA LEU A 528 -11.63 4.62 25.77
C LEU A 528 -12.78 4.00 24.96
N SER A 529 -13.92 4.69 24.91
CA SER A 529 -15.07 4.26 24.13
C SER A 529 -15.91 5.42 23.61
N GLY A 530 -16.65 5.17 22.54
CA GLY A 530 -17.56 6.12 21.93
C GLY A 530 -17.97 5.68 20.53
N ASP A 531 -18.71 6.55 19.85
CA ASP A 531 -19.24 6.31 18.51
C ASP A 531 -19.16 7.54 17.61
N LEU A 532 -19.10 7.29 16.31
CA LEU A 532 -19.15 8.29 15.25
C LEU A 532 -20.28 7.91 14.27
N VAL A 533 -21.30 8.76 14.17
CA VAL A 533 -22.47 8.55 13.33
C VAL A 533 -22.52 9.62 12.24
N PHE A 534 -22.69 9.23 10.99
CA PHE A 534 -22.84 10.16 9.87
C PHE A 534 -24.32 10.50 9.67
N GLU A 535 -24.63 11.79 9.67
CA GLU A 535 -25.97 12.31 9.39
C GLU A 535 -25.90 13.11 8.09
N GLY A 536 -26.78 12.78 7.14
CA GLY A 536 -26.81 13.41 5.83
C GLY A 536 -27.29 14.86 5.91
N GLU A 537 -26.54 15.77 5.32
CA GLU A 537 -26.95 17.16 5.13
C GLU A 537 -27.60 17.37 3.76
N ALA A 538 -28.36 18.45 3.61
CA ALA A 538 -28.96 18.84 2.35
C ALA A 538 -27.89 19.28 1.33
N GLY A 539 -27.35 18.35 0.54
CA GLY A 539 -26.32 18.69 -0.45
C GLY A 539 -25.40 17.58 -0.97
N ALA A 540 -25.72 16.30 -0.72
CA ALA A 540 -24.84 15.15 -1.00
C ALA A 540 -23.56 15.08 -0.14
N THR A 541 -23.50 15.88 0.92
CA THR A 541 -22.49 15.81 1.97
C THR A 541 -23.13 15.29 3.26
N SER A 542 -22.35 14.58 4.08
CA SER A 542 -22.75 14.21 5.44
C SER A 542 -21.78 14.82 6.44
N GLN A 543 -22.33 15.18 7.60
CA GLN A 543 -21.55 15.60 8.75
C GLN A 543 -21.50 14.45 9.76
N ALA A 544 -20.38 14.32 10.47
CA ALA A 544 -20.23 13.28 11.47
C ALA A 544 -20.51 13.82 12.87
N ARG A 545 -21.44 13.18 13.58
CA ARG A 545 -21.72 13.40 15.00
C ARG A 545 -20.91 12.40 15.81
N TYR A 546 -20.06 12.90 16.70
CA TYR A 546 -19.30 12.05 17.61
C TYR A 546 -19.93 12.07 19.00
N ARG A 547 -19.80 10.95 19.71
CA ARG A 547 -20.09 10.83 21.14
C ARG A 547 -18.94 10.09 21.80
N PHE A 548 -18.24 10.79 22.67
CA PHE A 548 -17.16 10.24 23.49
C PHE A 548 -17.68 10.03 24.91
N GLU A 549 -17.50 8.82 25.42
CA GLU A 549 -17.84 8.46 26.80
C GLU A 549 -16.55 8.54 27.63
N PRO A 550 -16.31 9.65 28.35
CA PRO A 550 -15.11 9.74 29.18
C PRO A 550 -15.15 8.63 30.23
N PRO A 551 -14.00 8.03 30.55
CA PRO A 551 -13.86 7.14 31.68
C PRO A 551 -14.46 7.75 32.96
N ALA A 552 -14.88 6.90 33.91
CA ALA A 552 -15.42 7.35 35.18
C ALA A 552 -14.49 8.38 35.85
N ALA A 553 -15.06 9.36 36.56
CA ALA A 553 -14.32 10.50 37.11
C ALA A 553 -13.14 10.11 38.02
N GLU A 554 -13.15 8.90 38.58
CA GLU A 554 -12.04 8.31 39.33
C GLU A 554 -10.76 8.11 38.49
N PHE A 555 -10.88 8.00 37.16
CA PHE A 555 -9.77 7.90 36.22
C PHE A 555 -9.33 9.25 35.64
N ALA A 556 -9.88 10.38 36.13
CA ALA A 556 -9.55 11.68 35.58
C ALA A 556 -8.06 12.04 35.72
N GLU A 557 -7.27 11.41 36.60
CA GLU A 557 -5.82 11.66 36.65
C GLU A 557 -5.02 10.71 35.75
N THR A 558 -5.61 9.58 35.33
CA THR A 558 -4.91 8.50 34.61
C THR A 558 -4.92 8.64 33.08
N TYR A 559 -5.71 9.58 32.53
CA TYR A 559 -5.62 9.99 31.13
C TYR A 559 -5.61 11.52 30.97
N GLN A 560 -4.92 12.00 29.94
CA GLN A 560 -4.77 13.42 29.62
C GLN A 560 -5.05 13.68 28.13
N ARG A 561 -5.40 14.94 27.84
CA ARG A 561 -5.60 15.46 26.46
C ARG A 561 -6.44 14.53 25.56
N PRO A 562 -7.67 14.14 25.95
CA PRO A 562 -8.50 13.30 25.10
C PRO A 562 -8.79 14.00 23.77
N VAL A 563 -8.63 13.26 22.68
CA VAL A 563 -8.74 13.75 21.32
C VAL A 563 -9.45 12.72 20.45
N LEU A 564 -10.30 13.19 19.55
CA LEU A 564 -10.80 12.38 18.45
C LEU A 564 -9.84 12.57 17.27
N LEU A 565 -9.18 11.48 16.90
CA LEU A 565 -8.37 11.39 15.68
C LEU A 565 -9.26 10.91 14.56
N PHE A 566 -9.30 11.63 13.45
CA PHE A 566 -10.11 11.24 12.30
C PHE A 566 -9.49 11.73 11.00
N GLY A 567 -9.80 11.06 9.89
CA GLY A 567 -9.25 11.45 8.61
C GLY A 567 -9.82 10.62 7.48
N ASP A 568 -9.69 11.17 6.28
CA ASP A 568 -10.02 10.45 5.06
C ASP A 568 -9.03 9.30 4.93
N THR A 569 -9.54 8.09 4.93
CA THR A 569 -8.70 6.97 4.54
C THR A 569 -8.61 7.00 3.03
N ALA A 570 -7.38 7.15 2.53
CA ALA A 570 -7.05 6.47 1.28
C ALA A 570 -7.53 5.03 1.48
N PRO A 571 -8.30 4.40 0.56
CA PRO A 571 -9.01 3.17 0.92
C PRO A 571 -8.09 1.93 1.15
N PHE A 572 -6.79 2.16 1.40
CA PHE A 572 -5.63 1.24 1.44
C PHE A 572 -4.62 1.56 2.53
N SER A 573 -4.88 2.54 3.40
CA SER A 573 -4.03 2.77 4.59
C SER A 573 -4.33 1.68 5.62
N VAL A 574 -3.59 0.55 5.54
CA VAL A 574 -3.55 -0.51 6.57
C VAL A 574 -2.95 0.06 7.87
N TRP A 575 -1.99 0.96 7.70
CA TRP A 575 -1.43 1.80 8.74
C TRP A 575 -2.02 3.20 8.60
N LEU A 576 -2.61 3.70 9.68
CA LEU A 576 -3.12 5.06 9.80
C LEU A 576 -2.14 5.84 10.67
N PRO A 577 -1.13 6.50 10.09
CA PRO A 577 -0.21 7.32 10.87
C PRO A 577 -1.03 8.38 11.61
N GLU A 578 -0.93 8.43 12.94
CA GLU A 578 -1.65 9.43 13.73
C GLU A 578 -1.28 10.87 13.34
N GLU A 579 -0.13 11.04 12.68
CA GLU A 579 0.43 12.33 12.29
C GLU A 579 -0.32 12.95 11.10
N ILE A 580 -0.97 12.15 10.25
CA ILE A 580 -1.76 12.65 9.12
C ILE A 580 -3.23 12.87 9.49
N MET A 581 -3.63 12.45 10.69
CA MET A 581 -5.02 12.49 11.14
C MET A 581 -5.35 13.87 11.71
N LYS A 582 -6.55 14.35 11.37
CA LYS A 582 -7.12 15.55 11.97
C LYS A 582 -7.46 15.28 13.43
N ARG A 583 -7.41 16.33 14.24
CA ARG A 583 -7.55 16.26 15.69
C ARG A 583 -8.69 17.15 16.13
N GLN A 584 -9.63 16.57 16.86
CA GLN A 584 -10.69 17.32 17.54
C GLN A 584 -10.52 17.12 19.05
N PRO A 585 -10.12 18.17 19.81
CA PRO A 585 -9.99 18.04 21.26
C PRO A 585 -11.35 17.77 21.90
N LEU A 586 -11.34 16.96 22.97
CA LEU A 586 -12.53 16.51 23.70
C LEU A 586 -12.52 17.00 25.15
N SER A 587 -13.69 17.07 25.78
CA SER A 587 -13.77 17.33 27.22
C SER A 587 -13.28 16.12 27.99
N LYS A 588 -12.49 16.40 29.03
CA LYS A 588 -11.96 15.38 29.92
C LYS A 588 -12.98 14.91 30.94
N THR A 589 -13.88 15.77 31.39
CA THR A 589 -14.73 15.52 32.56
C THR A 589 -16.21 15.34 32.22
N GLU A 590 -16.60 15.70 31.01
CA GLU A 590 -18.00 15.69 30.57
C GLU A 590 -18.14 14.85 29.31
N LEU A 591 -19.29 14.19 29.18
CA LEU A 591 -19.67 13.51 27.94
C LEU A 591 -19.52 14.51 26.80
N SER A 592 -18.63 14.19 25.87
CA SER A 592 -18.34 15.07 24.75
C SER A 592 -19.15 14.58 23.57
N GLU A 593 -20.25 15.27 23.29
CA GLU A 593 -21.05 15.07 22.09
C GLU A 593 -20.98 16.32 21.23
N GLY A 594 -20.74 16.13 19.92
CA GLY A 594 -20.57 17.25 19.02
C GLY A 594 -20.54 16.83 17.57
N TRP A 595 -20.37 17.82 16.72
CA TRP A 595 -20.25 17.64 15.28
C TRP A 595 -18.81 17.92 14.85
N LEU A 596 -18.29 17.09 13.95
CA LEU A 596 -17.03 17.40 13.29
C LEU A 596 -17.24 18.57 12.33
N VAL A 597 -16.25 19.47 12.29
CA VAL A 597 -16.30 20.67 11.42
C VAL A 597 -16.25 20.27 9.94
N ASP A 598 -15.62 19.15 9.65
CA ASP A 598 -15.53 18.61 8.29
C ASP A 598 -16.85 17.98 7.84
N THR A 599 -17.10 18.09 6.53
CA THR A 599 -18.19 17.42 5.84
C THR A 599 -17.60 16.52 4.76
N TRP A 600 -18.19 15.34 4.58
CA TRP A 600 -17.70 14.37 3.61
C TRP A 600 -18.72 14.10 2.51
N GLY A 601 -18.23 13.86 1.30
CA GLY A 601 -19.06 13.35 0.21
C GLY A 601 -19.50 11.90 0.47
N SER A 602 -20.65 11.53 -0.09
CA SER A 602 -21.14 10.14 -0.07
C SER A 602 -20.10 9.16 -0.64
N GLY A 603 -19.92 8.02 0.02
CA GLY A 603 -18.97 6.97 -0.37
C GLY A 603 -17.54 7.17 0.13
N THR A 604 -17.19 8.32 0.72
CA THR A 604 -15.87 8.51 1.35
C THR A 604 -15.70 7.58 2.55
N GLY A 605 -14.55 6.93 2.65
CA GLY A 605 -14.16 6.14 3.82
C GLY A 605 -13.45 7.02 4.85
N VAL A 606 -13.98 7.07 6.06
CA VAL A 606 -13.40 7.83 7.18
C VAL A 606 -12.92 6.83 8.23
N ALA A 607 -11.66 6.96 8.65
CA ALA A 607 -11.18 6.26 9.82
C ALA A 607 -11.15 7.22 11.01
N TRP A 608 -11.43 6.67 12.18
CA TRP A 608 -11.45 7.43 13.40
C TRP A 608 -11.10 6.55 14.61
N THR A 609 -10.60 7.20 15.65
CA THR A 609 -10.39 6.61 16.97
C THR A 609 -10.41 7.71 18.03
N PHE A 610 -10.86 7.38 19.24
CA PHE A 610 -10.61 8.22 20.40
C PHE A 610 -9.25 7.88 20.96
N ALA A 611 -8.48 8.91 21.32
CA ALA A 611 -7.16 8.75 21.87
C ALA A 611 -6.97 9.64 23.10
N ALA A 612 -6.15 9.20 24.03
CA ALA A 612 -5.78 9.98 25.21
C ALA A 612 -4.40 9.54 25.68
N ASP A 613 -3.64 10.46 26.26
CA ASP A 613 -2.31 10.15 26.77
C ASP A 613 -2.43 9.53 28.16
N SER A 614 -1.73 8.43 28.40
CA SER A 614 -1.61 7.76 29.69
C SER A 614 -0.28 8.17 30.34
N PRO A 615 -0.29 8.98 31.42
CA PRO A 615 0.93 9.34 32.12
C PRO A 615 1.65 8.13 32.74
N GLN A 616 0.91 7.09 33.13
CA GLN A 616 1.48 5.86 33.71
C GLN A 616 2.28 5.06 32.69
N MET A 617 1.82 5.01 31.44
CA MET A 617 2.48 4.25 30.37
C MET A 617 3.42 5.11 29.49
N TYR A 618 3.42 6.44 29.67
CA TYR A 618 4.11 7.40 28.80
C TYR A 618 3.79 7.21 27.31
N CYS A 619 2.55 6.85 27.01
CA CYS A 619 2.06 6.61 25.66
C CYS A 619 0.60 7.06 25.52
N ARG A 620 0.13 7.14 24.29
CA ARG A 620 -1.25 7.31 23.92
C ARG A 620 -1.96 5.95 23.87
N ILE A 621 -3.09 5.88 24.55
CA ILE A 621 -4.07 4.81 24.41
C ILE A 621 -5.14 5.20 23.42
N ILE A 622 -5.68 4.22 22.70
CA ILE A 622 -6.76 4.43 21.74
C ILE A 622 -7.97 3.53 22.03
N SER A 623 -9.15 3.93 21.55
CA SER A 623 -10.38 3.11 21.60
C SER A 623 -10.39 1.98 20.55
N GLY A 624 -9.40 1.98 19.66
CA GLY A 624 -9.36 1.16 18.46
C GLY A 624 -9.84 1.93 17.21
N TRP A 625 -9.15 1.68 16.10
CA TRP A 625 -9.41 2.25 14.80
C TRP A 625 -10.65 1.67 14.15
N ASN A 626 -11.66 2.53 14.01
CA ASN A 626 -12.92 2.24 13.35
C ASN A 626 -12.93 2.84 11.94
N HIS A 627 -13.60 2.16 11.02
CA HIS A 627 -13.85 2.67 9.67
C HIS A 627 -15.36 2.82 9.46
N ALA A 628 -15.75 3.97 8.94
CA ALA A 628 -17.12 4.26 8.57
C ALA A 628 -17.17 4.75 7.13
N HIS A 629 -18.20 4.30 6.40
CA HIS A 629 -18.50 4.82 5.07
C HIS A 629 -19.60 5.87 5.19
N VAL A 630 -19.35 7.01 4.56
CA VAL A 630 -20.34 8.08 4.47
C VAL A 630 -21.50 7.58 3.60
N PRO A 631 -22.74 7.58 4.12
CA PRO A 631 -23.90 6.96 3.47
C PRO A 631 -24.31 7.59 2.13
#